data_AF-A0A7R9QRH0-F1
#
_entry.id   AF-A0A7R9QRH0-F1
#
_cell.length_a   1.000
_cell.length_b   1.000
_cell.length_c   1.000
_cell.angle_alpha   90.00
_cell.angle_beta   90.00
_cell.angle_gamma   90.00
#
_symmetry.space_group_name_H-M   'P 1'
#
loop_
_entity.id
_entity.type
_entity.pdbx_description
1 polymer ?
#
loop_
_entity_poly.entity_id
_entity_poly.type
_entity_poly.pdbx_seq_one_letter_code
_entity_poly.pdbx_strand_id
1 'polypeptide(L)'
;MSPNHHKTMGSQLADNSPDSLLHTCVQFVVKEGIDLRGVSLPQEICDLLIQVYRETHLNSELMSESFTKFLSQFRSNNSRICSAKFADLSITDETLESFLEEHSKTVTHLDISNCSHLTTTALQHINTILTR
;
A
#
# COMPACT_ATOMS: atom_id res chain seq x y z
N MET A 1 49.93 -20.33 -4.73
CA MET A 1 48.81 -21.27 -4.96
C MET A 1 47.69 -20.86 -4.01
N SER A 2 46.73 -20.10 -4.51
CA SER A 2 45.57 -19.63 -3.73
C SER A 2 44.38 -20.54 -4.03
N PRO A 3 43.63 -21.04 -3.04
CA PRO A 3 42.42 -21.81 -3.31
C PRO A 3 41.22 -20.88 -3.57
N ASN A 4 40.47 -21.27 -4.59
CA ASN A 4 39.34 -20.59 -5.20
C ASN A 4 38.14 -20.35 -4.28
N HIS A 5 37.49 -19.20 -4.50
CA HIS A 5 36.11 -18.92 -4.13
C HIS A 5 35.14 -19.89 -4.84
N HIS A 6 34.44 -20.72 -4.08
CA HIS A 6 33.16 -21.27 -4.52
C HIS A 6 32.04 -20.39 -3.97
N LYS A 7 31.59 -19.45 -4.82
CA LYS A 7 30.36 -18.71 -4.64
C LYS A 7 29.23 -19.62 -5.10
N THR A 8 28.56 -20.29 -4.16
CA THR A 8 27.35 -21.06 -4.43
C THR A 8 26.26 -20.07 -4.82
N MET A 9 26.00 -19.93 -6.12
CA MET A 9 24.78 -19.31 -6.62
C MET A 9 23.61 -20.21 -6.19
N GLY A 10 22.93 -19.82 -5.11
CA GLY A 10 21.63 -20.35 -4.78
C GLY A 10 20.68 -20.00 -5.92
N SER A 11 20.27 -21.01 -6.68
CA SER A 11 19.16 -20.91 -7.60
C SER A 11 17.92 -20.49 -6.81
N GLN A 12 17.46 -19.25 -6.99
CA GLN A 12 16.09 -18.89 -6.67
C GLN A 12 15.19 -19.80 -7.52
N LEU A 13 14.69 -20.88 -6.93
CA LEU A 13 13.59 -21.63 -7.47
C LEU A 13 12.42 -20.65 -7.58
N ALA A 14 11.95 -20.39 -8.80
CA ALA A 14 10.76 -19.59 -9.01
C ALA A 14 9.60 -20.31 -8.29
N ASP A 15 9.12 -19.70 -7.21
CA ASP A 15 7.88 -20.13 -6.55
C ASP A 15 6.74 -19.90 -7.54
N ASN A 16 6.12 -20.99 -8.01
CA ASN A 16 5.01 -20.98 -8.96
C ASN A 16 3.67 -21.25 -8.25
N SER A 17 3.58 -20.97 -6.95
CA SER A 17 2.30 -21.04 -6.24
C SER A 17 1.28 -20.05 -6.82
N PRO A 18 -0.03 -20.32 -6.69
CA PRO A 18 -1.06 -19.35 -7.07
C PRO A 18 -0.89 -18.00 -6.37
N ASP A 19 -0.41 -18.02 -5.13
CA ASP A 19 -0.15 -16.82 -4.32
C ASP A 19 1.01 -15.99 -4.89
N SER A 20 2.07 -16.64 -5.38
CA SER A 20 3.18 -15.93 -6.03
C SER A 20 2.77 -15.32 -7.38
N LEU A 21 1.89 -15.97 -8.14
CA LEU A 21 1.35 -15.42 -9.38
C LEU A 21 0.47 -14.19 -9.12
N LEU A 22 -0.46 -14.27 -8.16
CA LEU A 22 -1.29 -13.13 -7.77
C LEU A 22 -0.41 -11.95 -7.33
N HIS A 23 0.57 -12.21 -6.48
CA HIS A 23 1.50 -11.19 -6.02
C HIS A 23 2.28 -10.55 -7.18
N THR A 24 2.73 -11.36 -8.15
CA THR A 24 3.42 -10.89 -9.36
C THR A 24 2.50 -9.99 -10.21
N CYS A 25 1.23 -10.37 -10.38
CA CYS A 25 0.25 -9.54 -11.09
C CYS A 25 0.01 -8.20 -10.39
N VAL A 26 -0.15 -8.21 -9.06
CA VAL A 26 -0.36 -6.97 -8.28
C VAL A 26 0.89 -6.07 -8.34
N GLN A 27 2.09 -6.64 -8.24
CA GLN A 27 3.34 -5.90 -8.42
C GLN A 27 3.41 -5.23 -9.79
N PHE A 28 3.02 -5.95 -10.85
CA PHE A 28 2.96 -5.36 -12.19
C PHE A 28 1.97 -4.20 -12.26
N VAL A 29 0.75 -4.36 -11.73
CA VAL A 29 -0.28 -3.31 -11.68
C VAL A 29 0.23 -2.05 -10.97
N VAL A 30 0.86 -2.21 -9.80
CA VAL A 30 1.43 -1.10 -9.02
C VAL A 30 2.57 -0.43 -9.77
N LYS A 31 3.51 -1.21 -10.33
CA LYS A 31 4.71 -0.71 -10.99
C LYS A 31 4.39 0.06 -12.28
N GLU A 32 3.46 -0.44 -13.08
CA GLU A 32 3.03 0.20 -14.33
C GLU A 32 2.03 1.34 -14.09
N GLY A 33 1.58 1.55 -12.84
CA GLY A 33 0.64 2.61 -12.48
C GLY A 33 -0.70 2.47 -13.20
N ILE A 34 -1.19 1.23 -13.34
CA ILE A 34 -2.45 0.93 -14.02
C ILE A 34 -3.60 1.66 -13.29
N ASP A 35 -4.47 2.30 -14.07
CA ASP A 35 -5.65 2.99 -13.55
C ASP A 35 -6.77 2.00 -13.23
N LEU A 36 -7.15 1.94 -11.96
CA LEU A 36 -8.18 1.06 -11.40
C LEU A 36 -9.51 1.78 -11.18
N ARG A 37 -9.63 3.07 -11.56
CA ARG A 37 -10.87 3.83 -11.38
C ARG A 37 -12.02 3.19 -12.16
N GLY A 38 -13.11 2.92 -11.44
CA GLY A 38 -14.32 2.29 -11.99
C GLY A 38 -14.27 0.76 -12.02
N VAL A 39 -13.16 0.15 -11.62
CA VAL A 39 -13.07 -1.29 -11.42
C VAL A 39 -13.52 -1.62 -10.00
N SER A 40 -14.49 -2.53 -9.86
CA SER A 40 -14.88 -3.06 -8.55
C SER A 40 -13.98 -4.23 -8.19
N LEU A 41 -13.11 -4.03 -7.20
CA LEU A 41 -12.16 -5.04 -6.77
C LEU A 41 -12.61 -5.69 -5.44
N PRO A 42 -12.37 -7.00 -5.25
CA PRO A 42 -12.52 -7.64 -3.94
C PRO A 42 -11.63 -6.97 -2.89
N GLN A 43 -12.07 -7.00 -1.64
CA GLN A 43 -11.37 -6.40 -0.50
C GLN A 43 -9.91 -6.88 -0.42
N GLU A 44 -9.69 -8.19 -0.58
CA GLU A 44 -8.38 -8.81 -0.47
C GLU A 44 -7.41 -8.26 -1.52
N ILE A 45 -7.92 -7.89 -2.70
CA ILE A 45 -7.11 -7.31 -3.77
C ILE A 45 -6.80 -5.85 -3.46
N CYS A 46 -7.75 -5.08 -2.93
CA CYS A 46 -7.51 -3.69 -2.51
C CYS A 46 -6.45 -3.62 -1.40
N ASP A 47 -6.60 -4.44 -0.35
CA ASP A 47 -5.67 -4.49 0.77
C ASP A 47 -4.26 -4.94 0.29
N LEU A 48 -4.19 -5.93 -0.62
CA LEU A 48 -2.94 -6.40 -1.21
C LEU A 48 -2.27 -5.33 -2.10
N LEU A 49 -3.05 -4.58 -2.89
CA LEU A 49 -2.54 -3.48 -3.71
C LEU A 49 -1.84 -2.41 -2.87
N ILE A 50 -2.43 -2.03 -1.73
CA ILE A 50 -1.84 -1.07 -0.80
C ILE A 50 -0.54 -1.62 -0.20
N GLN A 51 -0.57 -2.88 0.23
CA GLN A 51 0.61 -3.53 0.80
C GLN A 51 1.76 -3.61 -0.21
N VAL A 52 1.48 -4.03 -1.45
CA VAL A 52 2.49 -4.13 -2.51
C VAL A 52 2.97 -2.75 -2.94
N TYR A 53 2.11 -1.74 -2.96
CA TYR A 53 2.53 -0.35 -3.19
C TYR A 53 3.58 0.06 -2.18
N ARG A 54 3.35 -0.20 -0.88
CA ARG A 54 4.32 0.09 0.18
C ARG A 54 5.64 -0.65 -0.04
N GLU A 55 5.59 -1.95 -0.28
CA GLU A 55 6.77 -2.80 -0.50
C GLU A 55 7.60 -2.36 -1.71
N THR A 56 6.96 -1.89 -2.77
CA THR A 56 7.62 -1.41 -3.98
C THR A 56 8.33 -0.07 -3.78
N HIS A 57 7.88 0.72 -2.80
CA HIS A 57 8.22 2.13 -2.68
C HIS A 57 8.90 2.54 -1.37
N LEU A 58 9.18 1.59 -0.48
CA LEU A 58 9.79 1.75 0.85
C LEU A 58 11.12 2.53 0.90
N ASN A 59 11.79 2.76 -0.24
CA ASN A 59 13.10 3.44 -0.32
C ASN A 59 13.10 4.70 -1.21
N SER A 60 11.94 5.19 -1.65
CA SER A 60 11.88 6.39 -2.48
C SER A 60 11.46 7.59 -1.63
N GLU A 61 12.27 8.65 -1.60
CA GLU A 61 11.99 9.86 -0.80
C GLU A 61 10.95 10.80 -1.44
N LEU A 62 10.46 10.53 -2.66
CA LEU A 62 9.65 11.46 -3.47
C LEU A 62 8.14 11.12 -3.53
N MET A 63 7.56 10.57 -2.46
CA MET A 63 6.38 9.69 -2.60
C MET A 63 5.00 10.21 -2.21
N SER A 64 4.86 11.44 -1.68
CA SER A 64 3.56 11.90 -1.21
C SER A 64 2.52 12.02 -2.34
N GLU A 65 2.83 12.79 -3.40
CA GLU A 65 1.87 13.01 -4.50
C GLU A 65 1.53 11.71 -5.25
N SER A 66 2.52 10.84 -5.50
CA SER A 66 2.33 9.54 -6.15
C SER A 66 1.42 8.64 -5.32
N PHE A 67 1.61 8.62 -4.00
CA PHE A 67 0.79 7.81 -3.12
C PHE A 67 -0.63 8.37 -2.98
N THR A 68 -0.80 9.69 -2.86
CA THR A 68 -2.12 10.33 -2.88
C THR A 68 -2.87 10.01 -4.18
N LYS A 69 -2.18 10.10 -5.32
CA LYS A 69 -2.76 9.73 -6.63
C LYS A 69 -3.15 8.25 -6.67
N PHE A 70 -2.30 7.37 -6.16
CA PHE A 70 -2.61 5.94 -6.05
C PHE A 70 -3.86 5.69 -5.18
N LEU A 71 -3.90 6.26 -3.97
CA LEU A 71 -5.04 6.11 -3.05
C LEU A 71 -6.34 6.67 -3.63
N SER A 72 -6.28 7.75 -4.42
CA SER A 72 -7.46 8.40 -5.01
C SER A 72 -8.29 7.49 -5.93
N GLN A 73 -7.72 6.37 -6.37
CA GLN A 73 -8.38 5.37 -7.21
C GLN A 73 -9.36 4.48 -6.42
N PHE A 74 -9.12 4.33 -5.11
CA PHE A 74 -9.92 3.50 -4.21
C PHE A 74 -10.99 4.35 -3.53
N ARG A 75 -12.20 4.35 -4.11
CA ARG A 75 -13.38 5.05 -3.59
C ARG A 75 -14.30 4.07 -2.89
N SER A 76 -15.06 4.55 -1.93
CA SER A 76 -16.01 3.73 -1.15
C SER A 76 -17.04 2.97 -1.99
N ASN A 77 -17.33 3.46 -3.20
CA ASN A 77 -18.26 2.83 -4.14
C ASN A 77 -17.64 1.74 -5.03
N ASN A 78 -16.31 1.63 -5.10
CA ASN A 78 -15.60 0.69 -5.98
C ASN A 78 -14.54 -0.18 -5.26
N SER A 79 -14.30 0.10 -3.98
CA SER A 79 -13.34 -0.61 -3.15
C SER A 79 -13.89 -0.77 -1.74
N ARG A 80 -13.47 -1.85 -1.08
CA ARG A 80 -13.80 -2.14 0.31
C ARG A 80 -12.50 -2.40 1.06
N ILE A 81 -11.79 -1.32 1.41
CA ILE A 81 -10.53 -1.44 2.13
C ILE A 81 -10.83 -1.66 3.60
N CYS A 82 -10.23 -2.70 4.17
CA CYS A 82 -10.35 -3.02 5.59
C CYS A 82 -9.02 -2.86 6.33
N SER A 83 -7.90 -3.06 5.62
CA SER A 83 -6.55 -2.94 6.18
C SER A 83 -5.74 -1.88 5.44
N ALA A 84 -5.62 -0.71 6.05
CA ALA A 84 -4.83 0.41 5.56
C ALA A 84 -3.41 0.37 6.15
N LYS A 85 -2.48 -0.32 5.46
CA LYS A 85 -1.09 -0.46 5.90
C LYS A 85 -0.19 0.61 5.27
N PHE A 86 -0.15 1.79 5.88
CA PHE A 86 0.59 2.96 5.37
C PHE A 86 1.95 3.18 6.02
N ALA A 87 2.41 2.26 6.87
CA ALA A 87 3.71 2.36 7.52
C ALA A 87 4.83 2.73 6.55
N ASP A 88 5.72 3.62 7.00
CA ASP A 88 6.89 4.13 6.26
C ASP A 88 6.54 4.88 4.96
N LEU A 89 5.26 5.18 4.67
CA LEU A 89 4.86 5.97 3.51
C LEU A 89 4.84 7.47 3.83
N SER A 90 5.11 8.28 2.80
CA SER A 90 5.01 9.74 2.84
C SER A 90 3.54 10.21 2.72
N ILE A 91 2.67 9.75 3.61
CA ILE A 91 1.26 10.17 3.67
C ILE A 91 1.13 11.50 4.44
N THR A 92 0.35 12.45 3.93
CA THR A 92 0.02 13.72 4.60
C THR A 92 -1.27 13.62 5.39
N ASP A 93 -1.50 14.57 6.31
CA ASP A 93 -2.72 14.65 7.10
C ASP A 93 -3.98 14.73 6.22
N GLU A 94 -3.95 15.51 5.13
CA GLU A 94 -5.07 15.68 4.20
C GLU A 94 -5.36 14.41 3.39
N THR A 95 -4.31 13.70 2.99
CA THR A 95 -4.44 12.43 2.26
C THR A 95 -5.06 11.37 3.18
N LEU A 96 -4.62 11.31 4.43
CA LEU A 96 -5.19 10.42 5.43
C LEU A 96 -6.65 10.77 5.74
N GLU A 97 -6.97 12.04 5.95
CA GLU A 97 -8.35 12.50 6.17
C GLU A 97 -9.25 12.06 5.01
N SER A 98 -8.88 12.40 3.77
CA SER A 98 -9.66 12.05 2.58
C SER A 98 -9.87 10.53 2.46
N PHE A 99 -8.83 9.74 2.77
CA PHE A 99 -8.92 8.29 2.79
C PHE A 99 -9.90 7.78 3.86
N LEU A 100 -9.82 8.34 5.07
CA LEU A 100 -10.69 7.93 6.19
C LEU A 100 -12.14 8.34 5.94
N GLU A 101 -12.41 9.49 5.34
CA GLU A 101 -13.79 9.89 4.99
C GLU A 101 -14.44 8.88 4.04
N GLU A 102 -13.71 8.42 3.02
CA GLU A 102 -14.18 7.39 2.09
C GLU A 102 -14.38 6.04 2.79
N HIS A 103 -13.42 5.62 3.61
CA HIS A 103 -13.36 4.23 4.09
C HIS A 103 -13.69 4.05 5.58
N SER A 104 -14.23 5.07 6.24
CA SER A 104 -14.57 5.08 7.68
C SER A 104 -15.45 3.91 8.13
N LYS A 105 -16.32 3.41 7.24
CA LYS A 105 -17.25 2.32 7.54
C LYS A 105 -16.64 0.92 7.39
N THR A 106 -15.48 0.80 6.74
CA THR A 106 -14.87 -0.49 6.38
C THR A 106 -13.49 -0.69 6.98
N VAL A 107 -12.71 0.38 7.18
CA VAL A 107 -11.37 0.30 7.77
C VAL A 107 -11.47 -0.14 9.22
N THR A 108 -10.86 -1.27 9.52
CA THR A 108 -10.77 -1.84 10.87
C THR A 108 -9.33 -1.86 11.38
N HIS A 109 -8.36 -1.80 10.48
CA HIS A 109 -6.94 -1.78 10.79
C HIS A 109 -6.28 -0.62 10.04
N LEU A 110 -5.64 0.28 10.79
CA LEU A 110 -4.88 1.40 10.27
C LEU A 110 -3.48 1.36 10.87
N ASP A 111 -2.46 1.25 10.03
CA ASP A 111 -1.06 1.33 10.41
C ASP A 111 -0.44 2.56 9.73
N ILE A 112 -0.05 3.53 10.55
CA ILE A 112 0.56 4.80 10.16
C ILE A 112 1.91 4.99 10.87
N SER A 113 2.56 3.87 11.24
CA SER A 113 3.85 3.91 11.91
C SER A 113 4.93 4.51 10.99
N ASN A 114 5.84 5.31 11.55
CA ASN A 114 6.93 5.96 10.83
C ASN A 114 6.53 6.86 9.63
N CYS A 115 5.28 7.32 9.55
CA CYS A 115 4.86 8.29 8.52
C CYS A 115 5.35 9.69 8.89
N SER A 116 6.52 10.09 8.38
CA SER A 116 7.23 11.34 8.76
C SER A 116 6.50 12.64 8.43
N HIS A 117 5.50 12.59 7.55
CA HIS A 117 4.71 13.73 7.11
C HIS A 117 3.37 13.87 7.84
N LEU A 118 3.01 12.92 8.71
CA LEU A 118 1.84 13.05 9.56
C LEU A 118 2.18 13.91 10.77
N THR A 119 1.27 14.81 11.11
CA THR A 119 1.38 15.66 12.30
C THR A 119 0.36 15.26 13.35
N THR A 120 0.26 16.04 14.43
CA THR A 120 -0.79 15.84 15.44
C THR A 120 -2.20 16.02 14.87
N THR A 121 -2.35 16.70 13.73
CA THR A 121 -3.64 16.85 13.03
C THR A 121 -4.17 15.49 12.54
N ALA A 122 -3.31 14.57 12.10
CA ALA A 122 -3.71 13.20 11.73
C ALA A 122 -4.53 12.51 12.83
N LEU A 123 -4.07 12.60 14.08
CA LEU A 123 -4.77 12.00 15.23
C LEU A 123 -6.14 12.66 15.47
N GLN A 124 -6.27 13.96 15.20
CA GLN A 124 -7.55 14.67 15.29
C GLN A 124 -8.54 14.17 14.22
N HIS A 125 -8.08 13.98 12.99
CA HIS A 125 -8.89 13.41 11.91
C HIS A 125 -9.33 11.98 12.24
N ILE A 126 -8.40 11.11 12.68
CA ILE A 126 -8.69 9.73 13.10
C ILE A 126 -9.75 9.71 14.19
N ASN A 127 -9.56 10.50 15.25
CA ASN A 127 -10.50 10.56 16.35
C ASN A 127 -11.86 11.08 15.89
N THR A 128 -11.89 12.11 15.04
CA THR A 128 -13.14 12.70 14.56
C THR A 128 -13.92 11.77 13.63
N ILE A 129 -13.24 11.03 12.77
CA ILE A 129 -13.89 10.24 11.72
C ILE A 129 -14.24 8.83 12.21
N LEU A 130 -13.32 8.16 12.91
CA LEU A 130 -13.52 6.76 13.32
C LEU A 130 -14.31 6.58 14.62
N THR A 131 -14.59 7.67 15.36
CA THR A 131 -15.43 7.61 16.57
C THR A 131 -16.84 8.17 16.38
N ARG A 132 -17.18 8.60 15.15
CA ARG A 132 -18.54 8.96 14.74
C ARG A 132 -19.40 7.74 14.49
#